data_AF-A0A089L8Q3-F1
#
_entry.id   AF-A0A089L8Q3-F1
#
_cell.length_a   1.000
_cell.length_b   1.000
_cell.length_c   1.000
_cell.angle_alpha   90.00
_cell.angle_beta   90.00
_cell.angle_gamma   90.00
#
_symmetry.space_group_name_H-M   'P 1'
#
loop_
_entity.id
_entity.type
_entity.pdbx_description
1 polymer ?
#
loop_
_entity_poly.entity_id
_entity_poly.type
_entity_poly.pdbx_seq_one_letter_code
_entity_poly.pdbx_strand_id
1 'polypeptide(L)'
;MKMLSRDENSLSLPSRSAVKSAAVMTMICGAAVILPLLIGFASAKLSSSNSLQGVILAGILFPAFLLALLNTRLLIPYTLLIWAVAPELRRIADWYEGVYHSVSLLSLAPLLTGATLAIPVLKEIHKIRKSSTRILLLFSIALAYGAMIGLAKNGIGSVYDLANYIVPLLLIPFFAVTQYKPKDIDRLLYAFANIAVLVAAYGIVQYLTVPPWDAFWMRNADMMSIGTPYPLEIRVFSTLNSPGPAATFLVFALVPMILEKRWQGTLRWIGVLLVVVCLLTTLVRSAWLVLLVMLLVYIASSPSKGKWKTLLQLVFVAAALFTIVPKLPGAEGLVARMETLTSVQEDHSYNERLSLWTNMLPMVAGNPVGQGIGSVGQGTKIGNGGELGEYGNMDNGVIALLLTFGVLGALFFFGALGAVIKEIAVRVTSKDHLQPYARLSLAAWMGAVVSLVSDNGFPGLKGYLIWMLIGLGLSAKEITQSRKKGIPHAAVEREITSR
;
A
#
# COMPACT_ATOMS: atom_id res chain seq x y z
N MET A 1 -61.24 10.09 -64.35
CA MET A 1 -60.21 10.29 -65.40
C MET A 1 -59.00 10.94 -64.72
N LYS A 2 -57.89 10.18 -64.57
CA LYS A 2 -56.53 10.55 -64.08
C LYS A 2 -56.45 11.54 -62.89
N MET A 3 -56.23 11.09 -61.65
CA MET A 3 -54.92 10.69 -61.09
C MET A 3 -53.73 11.44 -61.71
N LEU A 4 -53.32 12.53 -61.06
CA LEU A 4 -51.94 12.98 -60.98
C LEU A 4 -51.63 13.14 -59.49
N SER A 5 -50.99 12.12 -58.93
CA SER A 5 -50.44 12.12 -57.58
C SER A 5 -49.29 13.10 -57.53
N ARG A 6 -49.38 14.01 -56.56
CA ARG A 6 -48.30 14.89 -56.11
C ARG A 6 -47.17 14.02 -55.56
N ASP A 7 -46.02 14.02 -56.21
CA ASP A 7 -44.76 13.65 -55.57
C ASP A 7 -44.45 14.71 -54.50
N GLU A 8 -44.72 14.40 -53.24
CA GLU A 8 -44.17 15.14 -52.11
C GLU A 8 -43.18 14.25 -51.38
N ASN A 9 -41.90 14.63 -51.54
CA ASN A 9 -40.77 14.29 -50.69
C ASN A 9 -41.18 14.38 -49.20
N SER A 10 -41.60 13.26 -48.60
CA SER A 10 -41.64 13.15 -47.15
C SER A 10 -40.26 12.71 -46.66
N LEU A 11 -39.40 13.70 -46.41
CA LEU A 11 -38.20 13.52 -45.60
C LEU A 11 -38.62 13.06 -44.20
N SER A 12 -38.68 11.74 -44.00
CA SER A 12 -38.90 11.15 -42.68
C SER A 12 -37.71 11.50 -41.80
N LEU A 13 -37.92 12.37 -40.80
CA LEU A 13 -36.88 12.74 -39.85
C LEU A 13 -36.38 11.49 -39.11
N PRO A 14 -35.05 11.33 -38.95
CA PRO A 14 -34.49 10.16 -38.28
C PRO A 14 -35.00 10.07 -36.84
N SER A 15 -35.36 8.86 -36.42
CA SER A 15 -35.86 8.60 -35.07
C SER A 15 -34.81 9.00 -34.02
N ARG A 16 -35.25 9.45 -32.84
CA ARG A 16 -34.36 9.86 -31.74
C ARG A 16 -33.37 8.77 -31.31
N SER A 17 -33.69 7.48 -31.53
CA SER A 17 -32.79 6.36 -31.26
C SER A 17 -31.69 6.21 -32.32
N ALA A 18 -32.01 6.47 -33.59
CA ALA A 18 -31.04 6.47 -34.69
C ALA A 18 -30.03 7.61 -34.54
N VAL A 19 -30.49 8.81 -34.16
CA VAL A 19 -29.63 9.98 -33.91
C VAL A 19 -28.68 9.73 -32.72
N LYS A 20 -29.18 9.13 -31.63
CA LYS A 20 -28.33 8.76 -30.47
C LYS A 20 -27.30 7.70 -30.83
N SER A 21 -27.69 6.68 -31.59
CA SER A 21 -26.79 5.60 -32.00
C SER A 21 -25.69 6.10 -32.95
N ALA A 22 -26.05 6.97 -33.90
CA ALA A 22 -25.10 7.63 -34.78
C ALA A 22 -24.15 8.55 -34.01
N ALA A 23 -24.63 9.34 -33.06
CA ALA A 23 -23.78 10.20 -32.22
C ALA A 23 -22.78 9.40 -31.37
N VAL A 24 -23.22 8.27 -30.80
CA VAL A 24 -22.33 7.36 -30.05
C VAL A 24 -21.30 6.73 -30.98
N MET A 25 -21.71 6.28 -32.16
CA MET A 25 -20.79 5.67 -33.13
C MET A 25 -19.76 6.67 -33.65
N THR A 26 -20.17 7.92 -33.94
CA THR A 26 -19.25 9.00 -34.32
C THR A 26 -18.29 9.37 -33.20
N MET A 27 -18.73 9.37 -31.93
CA MET A 27 -17.83 9.55 -30.78
C MET A 27 -16.81 8.41 -30.66
N ILE A 28 -17.23 7.16 -30.85
CA ILE A 28 -16.33 6.00 -30.79
C ILE A 28 -15.32 6.04 -31.94
N CYS A 29 -15.77 6.31 -33.17
CA CYS A 29 -14.88 6.45 -34.33
C CYS A 29 -13.92 7.64 -34.17
N GLY A 30 -14.42 8.77 -33.66
CA GLY A 30 -13.60 9.94 -33.34
C GLY A 30 -12.53 9.61 -32.29
N ALA A 31 -12.90 8.93 -31.21
CA ALA A 31 -11.96 8.47 -30.19
C ALA A 31 -10.95 7.47 -30.77
N ALA A 32 -11.38 6.56 -31.64
CA ALA A 32 -10.52 5.56 -32.27
C ALA A 32 -9.47 6.16 -33.23
N VAL A 33 -9.69 7.38 -33.74
CA VAL A 33 -8.73 8.09 -34.62
C VAL A 33 -7.91 9.11 -33.83
N ILE A 34 -8.55 9.90 -32.97
CA ILE A 34 -7.89 10.97 -32.20
C ILE A 34 -6.95 10.39 -31.15
N LEU A 35 -7.32 9.30 -30.49
CA LEU A 35 -6.52 8.73 -29.41
C LEU A 35 -5.17 8.18 -29.93
N PRO A 36 -5.09 7.39 -31.02
CA PRO A 36 -3.81 6.99 -31.60
C PRO A 36 -2.97 8.16 -32.09
N LEU A 37 -3.59 9.20 -32.68
CA LEU A 37 -2.87 10.39 -33.13
C LEU A 37 -2.28 11.20 -31.96
N LEU A 38 -3.03 11.35 -30.87
CA LEU A 38 -2.53 11.98 -29.63
C LEU A 38 -1.41 11.16 -29.00
N ILE A 39 -1.53 9.83 -28.96
CA ILE A 39 -0.48 8.93 -28.45
C ILE A 39 0.76 9.04 -29.33
N GLY A 40 0.61 9.01 -30.67
CA GLY A 40 1.72 9.15 -31.62
C GLY A 40 2.42 10.50 -31.51
N PHE A 41 1.66 11.60 -31.41
CA PHE A 41 2.21 12.94 -31.24
C PHE A 41 2.91 13.13 -29.90
N ALA A 42 2.33 12.62 -28.80
CA ALA A 42 2.96 12.66 -27.49
C ALA A 42 4.24 11.81 -27.46
N SER A 43 4.19 10.60 -28.02
CA SER A 43 5.34 9.70 -28.10
C SER A 43 6.49 10.29 -28.92
N ALA A 44 6.20 10.99 -30.01
CA ALA A 44 7.21 11.67 -30.83
C ALA A 44 7.97 12.81 -30.11
N LYS A 45 7.43 13.34 -29.01
CA LYS A 45 8.06 14.40 -28.20
C LYS A 45 8.83 13.88 -26.99
N LEU A 46 8.74 12.59 -26.69
CA LEU A 46 9.44 12.00 -25.54
C LEU A 46 10.88 11.64 -25.93
N SER A 47 11.81 11.80 -24.99
CA SER A 47 13.13 11.19 -25.11
C SER A 47 13.00 9.67 -25.19
N SER A 48 14.03 9.00 -25.72
CA SER A 48 14.09 7.54 -25.77
C SER A 48 13.85 6.91 -24.39
N SER A 49 14.45 7.47 -23.34
CA SER A 49 14.28 7.05 -21.94
C SER A 49 12.82 7.19 -21.47
N ASN A 50 12.22 8.37 -21.64
CA ASN A 50 10.84 8.60 -21.23
C ASN A 50 9.84 7.74 -22.02
N SER A 51 10.16 7.42 -23.28
CA SER A 51 9.37 6.51 -24.11
C SER A 51 9.41 5.08 -23.56
N LEU A 52 10.60 4.55 -23.22
CA LEU A 52 10.76 3.23 -22.62
C LEU A 52 10.01 3.12 -21.28
N GLN A 53 10.21 4.09 -20.39
CA GLN A 53 9.49 4.15 -19.11
C GLN A 53 7.98 4.24 -19.32
N GLY A 54 7.53 4.99 -20.33
CA GLY A 54 6.12 5.08 -20.71
C GLY A 54 5.51 3.75 -21.17
N VAL A 55 6.23 2.99 -22.00
CA VAL A 55 5.80 1.66 -22.47
C VAL A 55 5.69 0.68 -21.31
N ILE A 56 6.70 0.62 -20.43
CA ILE A 56 6.68 -0.23 -19.23
C ILE A 56 5.50 0.15 -18.35
N LEU A 57 5.30 1.45 -18.10
CA LEU A 57 4.19 1.96 -17.29
C LEU A 57 2.83 1.60 -17.90
N ALA A 58 2.66 1.74 -19.22
CA ALA A 58 1.43 1.35 -19.91
C ALA A 58 1.17 -0.16 -19.80
N GLY A 59 2.20 -0.99 -19.95
CA GLY A 59 2.12 -2.44 -19.77
C GLY A 59 1.72 -2.85 -18.36
N ILE A 60 2.09 -2.06 -17.35
CA ILE A 60 1.69 -2.27 -15.96
C ILE A 60 0.25 -1.75 -15.69
N LEU A 61 -0.13 -0.60 -16.25
CA LEU A 61 -1.42 0.02 -16.00
C LEU A 61 -2.57 -0.66 -16.72
N PHE A 62 -2.35 -1.16 -17.94
CA PHE A 62 -3.39 -1.76 -18.75
C PHE A 62 -4.05 -2.97 -18.07
N PRO A 63 -3.30 -3.95 -17.50
CA PRO A 63 -3.90 -5.03 -16.74
C PRO A 63 -4.64 -4.54 -15.49
N ALA A 64 -4.13 -3.53 -14.76
CA ALA A 64 -4.84 -2.97 -13.61
C ALA A 64 -6.21 -2.40 -14.02
N PHE A 65 -6.25 -1.66 -15.13
CA PHE A 65 -7.49 -1.12 -15.67
C PHE A 65 -8.48 -2.22 -16.08
N LEU A 66 -8.01 -3.25 -16.80
CA LEU A 66 -8.85 -4.42 -17.16
C LEU A 66 -9.38 -5.15 -15.92
N LEU A 67 -8.54 -5.37 -14.91
CA LEU A 67 -8.95 -6.00 -13.66
C LEU A 67 -9.97 -5.14 -12.89
N ALA A 68 -9.81 -3.82 -12.89
CA ALA A 68 -10.77 -2.91 -12.26
C ALA A 68 -12.18 -3.01 -12.88
N LEU A 69 -12.26 -3.27 -14.19
CA LEU A 69 -13.52 -3.42 -14.92
C LEU A 69 -14.10 -4.84 -14.86
N LEU A 70 -13.24 -5.86 -15.01
CA LEU A 70 -13.66 -7.25 -15.25
C LEU A 70 -13.62 -8.12 -14.01
N ASN A 71 -12.60 -7.96 -13.15
CA ASN A 71 -12.41 -8.80 -11.97
C ASN A 71 -11.74 -8.03 -10.83
N THR A 72 -12.55 -7.23 -10.15
CA THR A 72 -12.12 -6.37 -9.05
C THR A 72 -11.42 -7.13 -7.92
N ARG A 73 -11.66 -8.44 -7.74
CA ARG A 73 -11.02 -9.24 -6.69
C ARG A 73 -9.54 -9.54 -6.95
N LEU A 74 -9.14 -9.65 -8.21
CA LEU A 74 -7.75 -9.88 -8.59
C LEU A 74 -6.94 -8.57 -8.65
N LEU A 75 -7.60 -7.43 -8.55
CA LEU A 75 -6.96 -6.12 -8.58
C LEU A 75 -6.05 -5.89 -7.36
N ILE A 76 -6.42 -6.36 -6.17
CA ILE A 76 -5.57 -6.19 -4.97
C ILE A 76 -4.28 -7.01 -5.06
N PRO A 77 -4.31 -8.34 -5.34
CA PRO A 77 -3.08 -9.09 -5.57
C PRO A 77 -2.19 -8.49 -6.65
N TYR A 78 -2.80 -7.97 -7.73
CA TYR A 78 -2.05 -7.32 -8.81
C TYR A 78 -1.39 -6.02 -8.36
N THR A 79 -2.14 -5.09 -7.76
CA THR A 79 -1.57 -3.82 -7.27
C THR A 79 -0.50 -4.04 -6.20
N LEU A 80 -0.68 -5.04 -5.32
CA LEU A 80 0.32 -5.47 -4.35
C LEU A 80 1.60 -6.00 -5.02
N LEU A 81 1.47 -6.77 -6.11
CA LEU A 81 2.61 -7.22 -6.92
C LEU A 81 3.35 -6.03 -7.53
N ILE A 82 2.63 -5.04 -8.07
CA ILE A 82 3.26 -3.84 -8.65
C ILE A 82 3.99 -3.02 -7.58
N TRP A 83 3.41 -2.87 -6.39
CA TRP A 83 4.11 -2.27 -5.24
C TRP A 83 5.42 -2.99 -4.89
N ALA A 84 5.48 -4.31 -5.06
CA ALA A 84 6.67 -5.11 -4.79
C ALA A 84 7.72 -5.02 -5.92
N VAL A 85 7.31 -5.00 -7.18
CA VAL A 85 8.21 -5.20 -8.35
C VAL A 85 8.57 -3.90 -9.07
N ALA A 86 7.73 -2.85 -9.01
CA ALA A 86 8.00 -1.61 -9.74
C ALA A 86 9.36 -0.96 -9.42
N PRO A 87 9.86 -0.94 -8.16
CA PRO A 87 11.17 -0.38 -7.87
C PRO A 87 12.34 -1.18 -8.49
N GLU A 88 12.19 -2.49 -8.65
CA GLU A 88 13.16 -3.32 -9.38
C GLU A 88 13.15 -3.02 -10.88
N LEU A 89 11.97 -2.92 -11.49
CA LEU A 89 11.85 -2.54 -12.91
C LEU A 89 12.47 -1.17 -13.19
N ARG A 90 12.29 -0.21 -12.28
CA ARG A 90 12.97 1.09 -12.35
C ARG A 90 14.48 0.93 -12.34
N ARG A 91 15.05 0.17 -11.40
CA ARG A 91 16.50 -0.03 -11.29
C ARG A 91 17.09 -0.70 -12.53
N ILE A 92 16.40 -1.69 -13.08
CA ILE A 92 16.82 -2.37 -14.32
C ILE A 92 16.79 -1.39 -15.50
N ALA A 93 15.76 -0.56 -15.62
CA ALA A 93 15.66 0.45 -16.67
C ALA A 93 16.77 1.51 -16.55
N ASP A 94 16.96 2.08 -15.36
CA ASP A 94 18.00 3.08 -15.09
C ASP A 94 19.42 2.51 -15.37
N TRP A 95 19.67 1.26 -14.98
CA TRP A 95 20.94 0.57 -15.26
C TRP A 95 21.16 0.30 -16.75
N TYR A 96 20.12 -0.17 -17.46
CA TYR A 96 20.20 -0.45 -18.89
C TYR A 96 20.47 0.82 -19.71
N GLU A 97 19.90 1.95 -19.30
CA GLU A 97 20.15 3.25 -19.90
C GLU A 97 21.49 3.88 -19.46
N GLY A 98 22.07 3.39 -18.36
CA GLY A 98 23.25 3.97 -17.74
C GLY A 98 23.00 5.33 -17.08
N VAL A 99 21.74 5.70 -16.84
CA VAL A 99 21.33 7.00 -16.31
C VAL A 99 20.48 6.80 -15.05
N TYR A 100 20.90 7.40 -13.95
CA TYR A 100 20.10 7.44 -12.73
C TYR A 100 19.12 8.61 -12.77
N HIS A 101 17.83 8.29 -12.69
CA HIS A 101 16.78 9.29 -12.58
C HIS A 101 16.39 9.46 -11.11
N SER A 102 16.66 10.62 -10.49
CA SER A 102 16.24 10.90 -9.11
C SER A 102 14.70 10.89 -8.98
N VAL A 103 14.01 11.38 -10.01
CA VAL A 103 12.54 11.35 -10.17
C VAL A 103 12.19 10.60 -11.45
N SER A 104 11.92 9.29 -11.34
CA SER A 104 11.54 8.44 -12.47
C SER A 104 10.03 8.33 -12.63
N LEU A 105 9.55 8.29 -13.88
CA LEU A 105 8.14 8.04 -14.22
C LEU A 105 7.67 6.67 -13.71
N LEU A 106 8.54 5.67 -13.70
CA LEU A 106 8.24 4.33 -13.18
C LEU A 106 7.94 4.30 -11.68
N SER A 107 8.40 5.32 -10.94
CA SER A 107 8.06 5.48 -9.52
C SER A 107 6.57 5.75 -9.30
N LEU A 108 5.86 6.21 -10.33
CA LEU A 108 4.40 6.41 -10.29
C LEU A 108 3.63 5.12 -10.53
N ALA A 109 4.26 4.04 -11.00
CA ALA A 109 3.54 2.81 -11.37
C ALA A 109 2.69 2.23 -10.22
N PRO A 110 3.17 2.11 -8.97
CA PRO A 110 2.34 1.64 -7.87
C PRO A 110 1.18 2.58 -7.52
N LEU A 111 1.40 3.89 -7.64
CA LEU A 111 0.38 4.91 -7.37
C LEU A 111 -0.71 4.90 -8.44
N LEU A 112 -0.34 4.88 -9.71
CA LEU A 112 -1.27 4.89 -10.83
C LEU A 112 -2.05 3.58 -10.92
N THR A 113 -1.41 2.43 -10.68
CA THR A 113 -2.13 1.15 -10.59
C THR A 113 -3.06 1.11 -9.39
N GLY A 114 -2.63 1.60 -8.22
CA GLY A 114 -3.50 1.73 -7.05
C GLY A 114 -4.65 2.73 -7.26
N ALA A 115 -4.47 3.78 -8.06
CA ALA A 115 -5.53 4.73 -8.38
C ALA A 115 -6.69 4.07 -9.15
N THR A 116 -6.45 2.96 -9.87
CA THR A 116 -7.53 2.20 -10.53
C THR A 116 -8.54 1.60 -9.55
N LEU A 117 -8.20 1.50 -8.26
CA LEU A 117 -9.16 1.14 -7.19
C LEU A 117 -10.33 2.13 -7.11
N ALA A 118 -10.14 3.38 -7.57
CA ALA A 118 -11.20 4.37 -7.62
C ALA A 118 -12.35 3.97 -8.56
N ILE A 119 -12.09 3.20 -9.62
CA ILE A 119 -13.10 2.81 -10.62
C ILE A 119 -14.27 2.05 -9.97
N PRO A 120 -14.06 0.90 -9.28
CA PRO A 120 -15.14 0.21 -8.59
C PRO A 120 -15.68 0.99 -7.39
N VAL A 121 -14.85 1.79 -6.70
CA VAL A 121 -15.29 2.64 -5.58
C VAL A 121 -16.31 3.67 -6.03
N LEU A 122 -16.02 4.42 -7.09
CA LEU A 122 -16.90 5.47 -7.61
C LEU A 122 -18.20 4.88 -8.15
N LYS A 123 -18.13 3.73 -8.82
CA LYS A 123 -19.32 3.02 -9.34
C LYS A 123 -20.30 2.66 -8.22
N GLU A 124 -19.81 2.35 -7.03
CA GLU A 124 -20.58 1.78 -5.93
C GLU A 124 -20.55 2.63 -4.64
N ILE A 125 -20.16 3.92 -4.75
CA ILE A 125 -19.92 4.80 -3.59
C ILE A 125 -21.17 4.95 -2.70
N HIS A 126 -22.36 4.87 -3.29
CA HIS A 126 -23.65 4.93 -2.60
C HIS A 126 -23.89 3.75 -1.65
N LYS A 127 -23.14 2.64 -1.79
CA LYS A 127 -23.24 1.45 -0.92
C LYS A 127 -22.42 1.58 0.36
N ILE A 128 -21.56 2.61 0.48
CA ILE A 128 -20.69 2.80 1.64
C ILE A 128 -21.51 3.15 2.88
N ARG A 129 -21.25 2.46 3.99
CA ARG A 129 -21.94 2.68 5.28
C ARG A 129 -21.47 3.96 5.96
N LYS A 130 -22.36 4.54 6.79
CA LYS A 130 -22.10 5.75 7.58
C LYS A 130 -20.81 5.69 8.43
N SER A 131 -20.43 4.54 8.99
CA SER A 131 -19.19 4.43 9.78
C SER A 131 -17.94 4.56 8.90
N SER A 132 -17.89 3.84 7.78
CA SER A 132 -16.82 3.97 6.78
C SER A 132 -16.80 5.39 6.18
N THR A 133 -17.97 5.97 5.86
CA THR A 133 -18.07 7.37 5.39
C THR A 133 -17.48 8.35 6.41
N ARG A 134 -17.72 8.16 7.71
CA ARG A 134 -17.16 9.01 8.76
C ARG A 134 -15.63 8.93 8.81
N ILE A 135 -15.06 7.72 8.72
CA ILE A 135 -13.61 7.52 8.67
C ILE A 135 -13.03 8.27 7.46
N LEU A 136 -13.64 8.10 6.29
CA LEU A 136 -13.18 8.74 5.06
C LEU A 136 -13.29 10.27 5.14
N LEU A 137 -14.38 10.80 5.68
CA LEU A 137 -14.56 12.24 5.84
C LEU A 137 -13.51 12.85 6.76
N LEU A 138 -13.17 12.21 7.88
CA LEU A 138 -12.14 12.70 8.79
C LEU A 138 -10.76 12.73 8.12
N PHE A 139 -10.39 11.66 7.40
CA PHE A 139 -9.15 11.66 6.62
C PHE A 139 -9.18 12.69 5.49
N SER A 140 -10.28 12.81 4.76
CA SER A 140 -10.42 13.79 3.67
C SER A 140 -10.25 15.22 4.17
N ILE A 141 -10.77 15.57 5.34
CA ILE A 141 -10.57 16.91 5.94
C ILE A 141 -9.08 17.13 6.27
N ALA A 142 -8.42 16.17 6.90
CA ALA A 142 -7.00 16.26 7.22
C ALA A 142 -6.14 16.40 5.95
N LEU A 143 -6.39 15.57 4.94
CA LEU A 143 -5.68 15.58 3.67
C LEU A 143 -5.96 16.86 2.87
N ALA A 144 -7.20 17.34 2.81
CA ALA A 144 -7.53 18.59 2.14
C ALA A 144 -6.85 19.79 2.81
N TYR A 145 -6.86 19.84 4.14
CA TYR A 145 -6.16 20.88 4.91
C TYR A 145 -4.65 20.87 4.62
N GLY A 146 -4.00 19.71 4.77
CA GLY A 146 -2.58 19.57 4.49
C GLY A 146 -2.21 19.83 3.03
N ALA A 147 -3.07 19.46 2.09
CA ALA A 147 -2.88 19.70 0.66
C ALA A 147 -2.98 21.18 0.29
N MET A 148 -3.93 21.93 0.87
CA MET A 148 -4.04 23.38 0.62
C MET A 148 -2.77 24.11 1.06
N ILE A 149 -2.26 23.81 2.26
CA ILE A 149 -1.02 24.39 2.77
C ILE A 149 0.17 23.91 1.93
N GLY A 150 0.20 22.61 1.60
CA GLY A 150 1.26 21.99 0.82
C GLY A 150 1.38 22.63 -0.56
N LEU A 151 0.29 22.76 -1.31
CA LEU A 151 0.30 23.39 -2.64
C LEU A 151 0.81 24.83 -2.59
N ALA A 152 0.49 25.57 -1.51
CA ALA A 152 0.96 26.93 -1.32
C ALA A 152 2.46 27.02 -0.96
N LYS A 153 3.00 26.06 -0.21
CA LYS A 153 4.39 26.10 0.32
C LYS A 153 5.40 25.23 -0.44
N ASN A 154 4.99 24.04 -0.86
CA ASN A 154 5.86 22.96 -1.37
C ASN A 154 5.59 22.61 -2.85
N GLY A 155 4.60 23.27 -3.49
CA GLY A 155 4.32 23.15 -4.93
C GLY A 155 3.94 21.74 -5.38
N ILE A 156 4.52 21.27 -6.49
CA ILE A 156 4.15 20.00 -7.13
C ILE A 156 4.53 18.78 -6.26
N GLY A 157 5.54 18.90 -5.37
CA GLY A 157 5.90 17.84 -4.42
C GLY A 157 4.73 17.40 -3.55
N SER A 158 3.82 18.33 -3.23
CA SER A 158 2.59 18.06 -2.49
C SER A 158 1.62 17.14 -3.23
N VAL A 159 1.59 17.18 -4.56
CA VAL A 159 0.70 16.32 -5.37
C VAL A 159 1.15 14.87 -5.29
N TYR A 160 2.46 14.64 -5.39
CA TYR A 160 3.04 13.29 -5.27
C TYR A 160 2.82 12.72 -3.87
N ASP A 161 3.07 13.49 -2.81
CA ASP A 161 2.85 13.02 -1.45
C ASP A 161 1.37 12.83 -1.13
N LEU A 162 0.49 13.70 -1.65
CA LEU A 162 -0.96 13.54 -1.51
C LEU A 162 -1.42 12.23 -2.18
N ALA A 163 -0.90 11.92 -3.38
CA ALA A 163 -1.18 10.64 -4.03
C ALA A 163 -0.72 9.44 -3.18
N ASN A 164 0.45 9.55 -2.53
CA ASN A 164 0.94 8.54 -1.61
C ASN A 164 0.05 8.34 -0.36
N TYR A 165 -0.74 9.32 0.05
CA TYR A 165 -1.77 9.14 1.09
C TYR A 165 -3.09 8.60 0.53
N ILE A 166 -3.59 9.22 -0.53
CA ILE A 166 -4.92 8.91 -1.08
C ILE A 166 -4.96 7.48 -1.61
N VAL A 167 -3.96 7.07 -2.41
CA VAL A 167 -3.99 5.78 -3.10
C VAL A 167 -4.08 4.59 -2.12
N PRO A 168 -3.23 4.50 -1.09
CA PRO A 168 -3.41 3.52 -0.03
C PRO A 168 -4.77 3.62 0.69
N LEU A 169 -5.23 4.83 0.99
CA LEU A 169 -6.48 5.04 1.72
C LEU A 169 -7.71 4.58 0.94
N LEU A 170 -7.66 4.58 -0.41
CA LEU A 170 -8.71 4.03 -1.28
C LEU A 170 -9.01 2.55 -1.00
N LEU A 171 -8.12 1.81 -0.33
CA LEU A 171 -8.39 0.43 0.07
C LEU A 171 -9.57 0.33 1.05
N ILE A 172 -9.77 1.31 1.93
CA ILE A 172 -10.93 1.31 2.85
C ILE A 172 -12.25 1.30 2.09
N PRO A 173 -12.58 2.31 1.24
CA PRO A 173 -13.83 2.30 0.49
C PRO A 173 -13.88 1.16 -0.52
N PHE A 174 -12.74 0.75 -1.09
CA PHE A 174 -12.68 -0.38 -2.02
C PHE A 174 -13.17 -1.68 -1.39
N PHE A 175 -12.63 -2.02 -0.21
CA PHE A 175 -13.09 -3.18 0.53
C PHE A 175 -14.53 -2.99 1.04
N ALA A 176 -14.95 -1.75 1.32
CA ALA A 176 -16.32 -1.45 1.74
C ALA A 176 -17.38 -1.70 0.64
N VAL A 177 -17.04 -1.48 -0.63
CA VAL A 177 -17.97 -1.69 -1.76
C VAL A 177 -17.83 -3.08 -2.40
N THR A 178 -16.66 -3.70 -2.27
CA THR A 178 -16.37 -4.98 -2.93
C THR A 178 -16.76 -6.15 -2.04
N GLN A 179 -17.64 -7.03 -2.52
CA GLN A 179 -18.08 -8.21 -1.77
C GLN A 179 -17.00 -9.32 -1.73
N TYR A 180 -16.06 -9.21 -0.78
CA TYR A 180 -15.08 -10.25 -0.47
C TYR A 180 -15.68 -11.32 0.44
N LYS A 181 -15.73 -12.57 -0.03
CA LYS A 181 -16.03 -13.73 0.83
C LYS A 181 -14.76 -14.11 1.60
N PRO A 182 -14.87 -14.85 2.72
CA PRO A 182 -13.70 -15.39 3.44
C PRO A 182 -12.69 -16.08 2.51
N LYS A 183 -13.18 -16.88 1.54
CA LYS A 183 -12.34 -17.54 0.54
C LYS A 183 -11.55 -16.57 -0.35
N ASP A 184 -12.12 -15.41 -0.67
CA ASP A 184 -11.44 -14.39 -1.47
C ASP A 184 -10.33 -13.72 -0.65
N ILE A 185 -10.58 -13.46 0.65
CA ILE A 185 -9.57 -12.91 1.57
C ILE A 185 -8.42 -13.91 1.79
N ASP A 186 -8.76 -15.19 2.01
CA ASP A 186 -7.76 -16.26 2.14
C ASP A 186 -6.87 -16.35 0.90
N ARG A 187 -7.46 -16.26 -0.31
CA ARG A 187 -6.70 -16.24 -1.57
C ARG A 187 -5.80 -15.01 -1.71
N LEU A 188 -6.26 -13.84 -1.28
CA LEU A 188 -5.44 -12.63 -1.28
C LEU A 188 -4.25 -12.75 -0.33
N LEU A 189 -4.46 -13.20 0.91
CA LEU A 189 -3.38 -13.39 1.88
C LEU A 189 -2.42 -14.50 1.43
N TYR A 190 -2.94 -15.56 0.80
CA TYR A 190 -2.12 -16.58 0.15
C TYR A 190 -1.27 -16.02 -1.00
N ALA A 191 -1.85 -15.16 -1.84
CA ALA A 191 -1.11 -14.48 -2.90
C ALA A 191 -0.03 -13.55 -2.34
N PHE A 192 -0.35 -12.79 -1.29
CA PHE A 192 0.61 -11.92 -0.60
C PHE A 192 1.79 -12.72 -0.05
N ALA A 193 1.54 -13.88 0.58
CA ALA A 193 2.60 -14.77 1.06
C ALA A 193 3.52 -15.24 -0.09
N ASN A 194 2.97 -15.61 -1.24
CA ASN A 194 3.78 -16.01 -2.40
C ASN A 194 4.60 -14.84 -2.96
N ILE A 195 4.03 -13.64 -3.05
CA ILE A 195 4.77 -12.44 -3.47
C ILE A 195 5.91 -12.16 -2.48
N ALA A 196 5.65 -12.25 -1.18
CA ALA A 196 6.67 -12.08 -0.15
C ALA A 196 7.79 -13.12 -0.24
N VAL A 197 7.48 -14.36 -0.62
CA VAL A 197 8.50 -15.39 -0.89
C VAL A 197 9.36 -15.03 -2.11
N LEU A 198 8.77 -14.48 -3.18
CA LEU A 198 9.54 -14.00 -4.34
C LEU A 198 10.47 -12.85 -3.96
N VAL A 199 9.94 -11.86 -3.22
CA VAL A 199 10.74 -10.75 -2.67
C VAL A 199 11.84 -11.30 -1.75
N ALA A 200 11.55 -12.29 -0.91
CA ALA A 200 12.55 -12.87 -0.02
C ALA A 200 13.65 -13.63 -0.78
N ALA A 201 13.27 -14.42 -1.78
CA ALA A 201 14.21 -15.17 -2.61
C ALA A 201 15.14 -14.23 -3.37
N TYR A 202 14.59 -13.17 -4.01
CA TYR A 202 15.41 -12.16 -4.66
C TYR A 202 16.29 -11.41 -3.66
N GLY A 203 15.79 -11.09 -2.45
CA GLY A 203 16.60 -10.44 -1.42
C GLY A 203 17.80 -11.26 -0.96
N ILE A 204 17.66 -12.59 -0.89
CA ILE A 204 18.78 -13.50 -0.61
C ILE A 204 19.79 -13.50 -1.77
N VAL A 205 19.31 -13.54 -3.03
CA VAL A 205 20.18 -13.41 -4.21
C VAL A 205 20.91 -12.07 -4.18
N GLN A 206 20.20 -10.99 -3.86
CA GLN A 206 20.75 -9.65 -3.73
C GLN A 206 21.87 -9.62 -2.68
N TYR A 207 21.66 -10.23 -1.52
CA TYR A 207 22.67 -10.30 -0.46
C TYR A 207 23.95 -11.03 -0.87
N LEU A 208 23.80 -12.14 -1.60
CA LEU A 208 24.92 -13.01 -1.97
C LEU A 208 25.68 -12.56 -3.21
N THR A 209 25.03 -11.81 -4.12
CA THR A 209 25.61 -11.52 -5.45
C THR A 209 25.71 -10.05 -5.79
N VAL A 210 24.85 -9.20 -5.19
CA VAL A 210 24.67 -7.77 -5.54
C VAL A 210 24.58 -7.57 -7.07
N PRO A 211 23.40 -7.82 -7.67
CA PRO A 211 23.22 -7.67 -9.12
C PRO A 211 23.66 -6.29 -9.65
N PRO A 212 24.11 -6.19 -10.92
CA PRO A 212 24.67 -4.94 -11.47
C PRO A 212 23.76 -3.73 -11.37
N TRP A 213 22.45 -3.91 -11.57
CA TRP A 213 21.46 -2.84 -11.45
C TRP A 213 21.25 -2.38 -10.00
N ASP A 214 21.43 -3.27 -9.03
CA ASP A 214 21.38 -2.93 -7.61
C ASP A 214 22.63 -2.18 -7.17
N ALA A 215 23.81 -2.60 -7.65
CA ALA A 215 25.05 -1.86 -7.45
C ALA A 215 24.97 -0.47 -8.08
N PHE A 216 24.39 -0.35 -9.28
CA PHE A 216 24.16 0.94 -9.94
C PHE A 216 23.23 1.83 -9.11
N TRP A 217 22.11 1.30 -8.61
CA TRP A 217 21.22 2.02 -7.73
C TRP A 217 21.93 2.51 -6.46
N MET A 218 22.65 1.64 -5.77
CA MET A 218 23.34 1.98 -4.51
C MET A 218 24.36 3.10 -4.68
N ARG A 219 25.08 3.13 -5.81
CA ARG A 219 26.08 4.17 -6.10
C ARG A 219 25.47 5.54 -6.37
N ASN A 220 24.22 5.60 -6.84
CA ASN A 220 23.58 6.84 -7.28
C ASN A 220 22.43 7.32 -6.38
N ALA A 221 21.84 6.43 -5.56
CA ALA A 221 20.68 6.75 -4.73
C ALA A 221 20.99 7.60 -3.49
N ASP A 222 22.28 7.87 -3.23
CA ASP A 222 22.80 8.64 -2.09
C ASP A 222 22.28 8.14 -0.73
N MET A 223 22.29 6.82 -0.55
CA MET A 223 21.82 6.15 0.67
C MET A 223 22.98 5.53 1.43
N MET A 224 23.79 6.34 2.12
CA MET A 224 24.94 5.87 2.89
C MET A 224 24.61 4.74 3.90
N SER A 225 23.37 4.71 4.40
CA SER A 225 22.92 3.73 5.38
C SER A 225 22.64 2.32 4.81
N ILE A 226 22.71 2.11 3.48
CA ILE A 226 22.38 0.83 2.81
C ILE A 226 23.56 -0.16 2.79
N GLY A 227 24.77 0.30 3.12
CA GLY A 227 26.01 -0.49 3.03
C GLY A 227 26.74 -0.28 1.70
N THR A 228 27.76 -1.08 1.47
CA THR A 228 28.63 -1.05 0.28
C THR A 228 28.13 -2.05 -0.77
N PRO A 229 28.25 -1.76 -2.09
CA PRO A 229 27.72 -2.61 -3.15
C PRO A 229 28.61 -3.84 -3.41
N TYR A 230 28.90 -4.60 -2.35
CA TYR A 230 29.66 -5.85 -2.36
C TYR A 230 28.86 -6.96 -1.68
N PRO A 231 29.02 -8.23 -2.13
CA PRO A 231 28.39 -9.37 -1.49
C PRO A 231 28.54 -9.37 0.03
N LEU A 232 27.47 -9.70 0.73
CA LEU A 232 27.40 -9.81 2.19
C LEU A 232 27.53 -8.49 2.99
N GLU A 233 27.89 -7.39 2.34
CA GLU A 233 28.06 -6.07 2.96
C GLU A 233 26.86 -5.13 2.77
N ILE A 234 25.80 -5.62 2.12
CA ILE A 234 24.57 -4.85 1.90
C ILE A 234 23.53 -5.08 3.00
N ARG A 235 22.77 -4.04 3.30
CA ARG A 235 21.45 -4.19 3.91
C ARG A 235 20.44 -4.46 2.82
N VAL A 236 19.83 -5.64 2.87
CA VAL A 236 18.93 -6.09 1.80
C VAL A 236 17.72 -5.18 1.69
N PHE A 237 17.46 -4.76 0.46
CA PHE A 237 16.27 -4.00 0.06
C PHE A 237 15.44 -4.75 -0.99
N SER A 238 15.96 -5.89 -1.48
CA SER A 238 15.30 -6.79 -2.43
C SER A 238 14.76 -6.01 -3.63
N THR A 239 13.53 -6.30 -4.07
CA THR A 239 12.84 -5.68 -5.20
C THR A 239 12.29 -4.28 -4.87
N LEU A 240 12.46 -3.81 -3.63
CA LEU A 240 11.92 -2.54 -3.11
C LEU A 240 12.97 -1.42 -3.11
N ASN A 241 12.59 -0.20 -2.73
CA ASN A 241 13.46 0.99 -2.86
C ASN A 241 14.59 1.08 -1.81
N SER A 242 14.38 0.51 -0.62
CA SER A 242 15.35 0.56 0.48
C SER A 242 15.04 -0.52 1.55
N PRO A 243 15.93 -0.75 2.53
CA PRO A 243 15.75 -1.82 3.51
C PRO A 243 14.49 -1.66 4.38
N GLY A 244 14.10 -0.43 4.72
CA GLY A 244 12.93 -0.13 5.55
C GLY A 244 11.59 -0.61 4.94
N PRO A 245 11.25 -0.18 3.71
CA PRO A 245 10.14 -0.71 2.92
C PRO A 245 10.20 -2.24 2.77
N ALA A 246 11.37 -2.81 2.49
CA ALA A 246 11.55 -4.26 2.37
C ALA A 246 11.19 -5.01 3.65
N ALA A 247 11.75 -4.58 4.78
CA ALA A 247 11.46 -5.16 6.08
C ALA A 247 9.96 -5.06 6.42
N THR A 248 9.34 -3.91 6.11
CA THR A 248 7.91 -3.72 6.37
C THR A 248 7.04 -4.64 5.51
N PHE A 249 7.36 -4.78 4.22
CA PHE A 249 6.66 -5.71 3.33
C PHE A 249 6.73 -7.15 3.83
N LEU A 250 7.94 -7.60 4.21
CA LEU A 250 8.16 -8.94 4.74
C LEU A 250 7.44 -9.16 6.07
N VAL A 251 7.47 -8.20 7.01
CA VAL A 251 6.78 -8.32 8.31
C VAL A 251 5.26 -8.43 8.13
N PHE A 252 4.65 -7.57 7.31
CA PHE A 252 3.20 -7.59 7.10
C PHE A 252 2.71 -8.86 6.38
N ALA A 253 3.57 -9.52 5.59
CA ALA A 253 3.30 -10.84 5.02
C ALA A 253 3.56 -11.98 6.02
N LEU A 254 4.65 -11.88 6.79
CA LEU A 254 5.11 -12.92 7.69
C LEU A 254 4.12 -13.19 8.83
N VAL A 255 3.53 -12.13 9.39
CA VAL A 255 2.54 -12.23 10.48
C VAL A 255 1.38 -13.18 10.11
N PRO A 256 0.61 -12.94 9.03
CA PRO A 256 -0.46 -13.86 8.65
C PRO A 256 0.06 -15.25 8.28
N MET A 257 1.24 -15.38 7.65
CA MET A 257 1.83 -16.69 7.34
C MET A 257 2.08 -17.54 8.60
N ILE A 258 2.56 -16.94 9.68
CA ILE A 258 2.85 -17.67 10.93
C ILE A 258 1.55 -18.04 11.66
N LEU A 259 0.58 -17.12 11.68
CA LEU A 259 -0.61 -17.26 12.52
C LEU A 259 -1.63 -18.25 12.00
N GLU A 260 -1.77 -18.39 10.68
CA GLU A 260 -2.79 -19.24 10.06
C GLU A 260 -2.19 -20.07 8.91
N LYS A 261 -2.32 -21.40 9.00
CA LYS A 261 -1.79 -22.33 7.98
C LYS A 261 -2.31 -22.06 6.56
N ARG A 262 -3.56 -21.57 6.45
CA ARG A 262 -4.18 -21.26 5.15
C ARG A 262 -3.58 -20.04 4.44
N TRP A 263 -2.81 -19.21 5.15
CA TRP A 263 -2.16 -18.00 4.62
C TRP A 263 -0.66 -18.17 4.36
N GLN A 264 -0.11 -19.39 4.51
CA GLN A 264 1.34 -19.65 4.40
C GLN A 264 1.91 -19.64 2.97
N GLY A 265 1.05 -19.53 1.94
CA GLY A 265 1.48 -19.65 0.55
C GLY A 265 1.84 -21.08 0.15
N THR A 266 2.41 -21.22 -1.05
CA THR A 266 2.69 -22.52 -1.70
C THR A 266 3.81 -23.29 -0.99
N LEU A 267 4.90 -22.59 -0.63
CA LEU A 267 6.09 -23.21 -0.01
C LEU A 267 5.95 -23.43 1.50
N ARG A 268 4.81 -23.08 2.10
CA ARG A 268 4.51 -23.27 3.53
C ARG A 268 5.66 -22.77 4.43
N TRP A 269 6.15 -23.63 5.33
CA TRP A 269 7.24 -23.30 6.27
C TRP A 269 8.58 -23.00 5.59
N ILE A 270 8.85 -23.55 4.40
CA ILE A 270 10.04 -23.17 3.62
C ILE A 270 9.91 -21.70 3.20
N GLY A 271 8.71 -21.29 2.76
CA GLY A 271 8.42 -19.90 2.45
C GLY A 271 8.57 -18.97 3.66
N VAL A 272 8.06 -19.39 4.83
CA VAL A 272 8.26 -18.66 6.10
C VAL A 272 9.75 -18.48 6.40
N LEU A 273 10.55 -19.55 6.28
CA LEU A 273 11.99 -19.50 6.54
C LEU A 273 12.70 -18.51 5.59
N LEU A 274 12.40 -18.55 4.29
CA LEU A 274 12.98 -17.61 3.31
C LEU A 274 12.65 -16.16 3.68
N VAL A 275 11.39 -15.87 4.01
CA VAL A 275 10.95 -14.52 4.42
C VAL A 275 11.68 -14.05 5.68
N VAL A 276 11.86 -14.93 6.67
CA VAL A 276 12.58 -14.58 7.90
C VAL A 276 14.07 -14.37 7.66
N VAL A 277 14.73 -15.21 6.85
CA VAL A 277 16.14 -15.05 6.48
C VAL A 277 16.34 -13.72 5.75
N CYS A 278 15.49 -13.41 4.75
CA CYS A 278 15.56 -12.13 4.07
C CYS A 278 15.31 -10.96 5.02
N LEU A 279 14.35 -11.07 5.96
CA LEU A 279 14.08 -10.03 6.95
C LEU A 279 15.30 -9.74 7.83
N LEU A 280 16.03 -10.78 8.27
CA LEU A 280 17.28 -10.63 9.03
C LEU A 280 18.32 -9.83 8.26
N THR A 281 18.49 -10.12 6.97
CA THR A 281 19.46 -9.41 6.11
C THR A 281 19.09 -7.95 5.80
N THR A 282 17.85 -7.51 6.08
CA THR A 282 17.48 -6.08 5.96
C THR A 282 18.11 -5.21 7.05
N LEU A 283 18.44 -5.80 8.21
CA LEU A 283 18.97 -5.08 9.38
C LEU A 283 18.11 -3.88 9.81
N VAL A 284 16.77 -3.99 9.75
CA VAL A 284 15.84 -2.95 10.19
C VAL A 284 15.27 -3.30 11.57
N ARG A 285 15.80 -2.66 12.62
CA ARG A 285 15.44 -2.96 14.03
C ARG A 285 13.95 -2.74 14.33
N SER A 286 13.39 -1.62 13.89
CA SER A 286 11.99 -1.26 14.13
C SER A 286 10.99 -2.26 13.51
N ALA A 287 11.38 -2.96 12.44
CA ALA A 287 10.53 -3.96 11.81
C ALA A 287 10.28 -5.18 12.73
N TRP A 288 11.28 -5.58 13.53
CA TRP A 288 11.14 -6.66 14.52
C TRP A 288 10.21 -6.27 15.66
N LEU A 289 10.23 -5.02 16.09
CA LEU A 289 9.27 -4.50 17.07
C LEU A 289 7.84 -4.55 16.51
N VAL A 290 7.64 -4.12 15.27
CA VAL A 290 6.33 -4.19 14.60
C VAL A 290 5.86 -5.63 14.47
N LEU A 291 6.73 -6.56 14.06
CA LEU A 291 6.44 -8.00 14.00
C LEU A 291 5.97 -8.53 15.36
N LEU A 292 6.73 -8.23 16.42
CA LEU A 292 6.41 -8.66 17.79
C LEU A 292 5.03 -8.12 18.23
N VAL A 293 4.79 -6.82 18.07
CA VAL A 293 3.52 -6.18 18.44
C VAL A 293 2.36 -6.80 17.67
N MET A 294 2.49 -6.97 16.35
CA MET A 294 1.43 -7.58 15.52
C MET A 294 1.11 -9.01 15.99
N LEU A 295 2.13 -9.83 16.25
CA LEU A 295 1.95 -11.19 16.75
C LEU A 295 1.27 -11.21 18.13
N LEU A 296 1.76 -10.41 19.08
CA LEU A 296 1.20 -10.34 20.43
C LEU A 296 -0.25 -9.88 20.42
N VAL A 297 -0.59 -8.84 19.64
CA VAL A 297 -1.96 -8.32 19.54
C VAL A 297 -2.90 -9.34 18.91
N TYR A 298 -2.48 -10.03 17.84
CA TYR A 298 -3.30 -11.09 17.26
C TYR A 298 -3.52 -12.25 18.23
N ILE A 299 -2.47 -12.68 18.92
CA ILE A 299 -2.51 -13.78 19.88
C ILE A 299 -3.37 -13.42 21.09
N ALA A 300 -3.19 -12.22 21.65
CA ALA A 300 -3.94 -11.73 22.82
C ALA A 300 -5.44 -11.58 22.51
N SER A 301 -5.78 -11.17 21.28
CA SER A 301 -7.17 -11.09 20.84
C SER A 301 -7.78 -12.44 20.44
N SER A 302 -6.99 -13.53 20.42
CA SER A 302 -7.45 -14.89 20.07
C SER A 302 -7.91 -15.69 21.29
N PRO A 303 -9.12 -16.30 21.27
CA PRO A 303 -9.67 -17.12 22.35
C PRO A 303 -9.12 -18.54 22.33
N SER A 304 -8.27 -18.91 21.37
CA SER A 304 -7.78 -20.27 21.22
C SER A 304 -6.79 -20.66 22.33
N LYS A 305 -7.02 -21.82 22.95
CA LYS A 305 -6.06 -22.46 23.88
C LYS A 305 -4.72 -22.82 23.21
N GLY A 306 -4.70 -22.95 21.88
CA GLY A 306 -3.50 -23.23 21.09
C GLY A 306 -2.53 -22.05 20.93
N LYS A 307 -2.85 -20.87 21.48
CA LYS A 307 -2.01 -19.67 21.41
C LYS A 307 -0.58 -19.87 21.92
N TRP A 308 -0.43 -20.64 22.99
CA TRP A 308 0.88 -20.95 23.57
C TRP A 308 1.72 -21.83 22.65
N LYS A 309 1.09 -22.70 21.84
CA LYS A 309 1.79 -23.53 20.86
C LYS A 309 2.40 -22.67 19.74
N THR A 310 1.66 -21.70 19.22
CA THR A 310 2.17 -20.77 18.19
C THR A 310 3.30 -19.91 18.74
N LEU A 311 3.16 -19.41 19.99
CA LEU A 311 4.19 -18.64 20.65
C LEU A 311 5.46 -19.47 20.90
N LEU A 312 5.31 -20.74 21.28
CA LEU A 312 6.43 -21.66 21.48
C LEU A 312 7.13 -22.05 20.16
N GLN A 313 6.37 -22.22 19.08
CA GLN A 313 6.93 -22.41 17.73
C GLN A 313 7.73 -21.18 17.27
N LEU A 314 7.22 -19.98 17.54
CA LEU A 314 7.92 -18.72 17.27
C LEU A 314 9.23 -18.61 18.04
N VAL A 315 9.21 -18.92 19.34
CA VAL A 315 10.42 -18.94 20.18
C VAL A 315 11.42 -19.98 19.65
N PHE A 316 10.95 -21.15 19.24
CA PHE A 316 11.82 -22.18 18.66
C PHE A 316 12.47 -21.73 17.35
N VAL A 317 11.70 -21.11 16.44
CA VAL A 317 12.24 -20.54 15.20
C VAL A 317 13.25 -19.43 15.50
N ALA A 318 12.94 -18.53 16.44
CA ALA A 318 13.86 -17.47 16.85
C ALA A 318 15.16 -18.04 17.44
N ALA A 319 15.08 -19.07 18.29
CA ALA A 319 16.24 -19.76 18.83
C ALA A 319 17.07 -20.45 17.73
N ALA A 320 16.41 -21.16 16.80
CA ALA A 320 17.08 -21.77 15.66
C ALA A 320 17.84 -20.73 14.82
N LEU A 321 17.22 -19.58 14.55
CA LEU A 321 17.86 -18.49 13.81
C LEU A 321 19.03 -17.88 14.60
N PHE A 322 18.87 -17.66 15.91
CA PHE A 322 19.97 -17.20 16.76
C PHE A 322 21.17 -18.15 16.71
N THR A 323 20.93 -19.45 16.52
CA THR A 323 22.01 -20.45 16.41
C THR A 323 22.59 -20.56 15.00
N ILE A 324 21.79 -20.32 13.96
CA ILE A 324 22.16 -20.48 12.54
C ILE A 324 22.82 -19.22 11.98
N VAL A 325 22.29 -18.04 12.29
CA VAL A 325 22.74 -16.76 11.71
C VAL A 325 24.23 -16.51 11.91
N PRO A 326 24.82 -16.72 13.10
CA PRO A 326 26.27 -16.54 13.29
C PRO A 326 27.15 -17.47 12.44
N LYS A 327 26.58 -18.54 11.88
CA LYS A 327 27.29 -19.52 11.06
C LYS A 327 27.16 -19.26 9.56
N LEU A 328 26.42 -18.23 9.16
CA LEU A 328 26.28 -17.86 7.76
C LEU A 328 27.54 -17.12 7.27
N PRO A 329 27.94 -17.28 6.00
CA PRO A 329 29.00 -16.46 5.41
C PRO A 329 28.61 -14.98 5.48
N GLY A 330 29.52 -14.12 5.97
CA GLY A 330 29.24 -12.69 6.18
C GLY A 330 28.49 -12.35 7.47
N ALA A 331 28.35 -13.32 8.39
CA ALA A 331 27.63 -13.13 9.63
C ALA A 331 28.24 -12.10 10.58
N GLU A 332 29.53 -11.76 10.48
CA GLU A 332 30.18 -10.79 11.37
C GLU A 332 29.45 -9.44 11.38
N GLY A 333 29.09 -8.92 10.20
CA GLY A 333 28.30 -7.70 10.07
C GLY A 333 26.87 -7.85 10.58
N LEU A 334 26.25 -9.02 10.42
CA LEU A 334 24.91 -9.30 10.93
C LEU A 334 24.90 -9.44 12.47
N VAL A 335 25.90 -10.12 13.03
CA VAL A 335 26.07 -10.40 14.47
C VAL A 335 26.40 -9.13 15.22
N ALA A 336 27.35 -8.32 14.74
CA ALA A 336 27.66 -7.02 15.36
C ALA A 336 26.42 -6.11 15.44
N ARG A 337 25.53 -6.18 14.43
CA ARG A 337 24.27 -5.42 14.43
C ARG A 337 23.18 -6.08 15.28
N MET A 338 23.18 -7.40 15.42
CA MET A 338 22.32 -8.11 16.37
C MET A 338 22.69 -7.80 17.82
N GLU A 339 23.97 -7.64 18.15
CA GLU A 339 24.42 -7.24 19.49
C GLU A 339 23.88 -5.84 19.85
N THR A 340 23.88 -4.91 18.89
CA THR A 340 23.27 -3.58 19.10
C THR A 340 21.75 -3.60 19.30
N LEU A 341 21.04 -4.68 18.97
CA LEU A 341 19.62 -4.84 19.33
C LEU A 341 19.42 -5.13 20.82
N THR A 342 20.42 -5.72 21.48
CA THR A 342 20.35 -6.10 22.90
C THR A 342 20.83 -5.00 23.84
N SER A 343 21.65 -4.07 23.36
CA SER A 343 22.16 -2.91 24.13
C SER A 343 21.23 -1.70 24.01
N VAL A 344 20.03 -1.77 24.58
CA VAL A 344 19.02 -0.69 24.49
C VAL A 344 19.47 0.57 25.26
N GLN A 345 20.29 0.44 26.31
CA GLN A 345 20.73 1.59 27.13
C GLN A 345 21.74 2.53 26.44
N GLU A 346 22.40 2.08 25.36
CA GLU A 346 23.39 2.88 24.61
C GLU A 346 22.92 3.18 23.17
N ASP A 347 21.63 2.97 22.85
CA ASP A 347 21.14 3.15 21.48
C ASP A 347 21.06 4.65 21.12
N HIS A 348 22.09 5.11 20.41
CA HIS A 348 22.16 6.45 19.80
C HIS A 348 20.86 6.81 19.08
N SER A 349 20.27 5.85 18.36
CA SER A 349 19.02 6.08 17.59
C SER A 349 17.79 6.28 18.47
N TYR A 350 17.75 5.74 19.69
CA TYR A 350 16.65 5.99 20.63
C TYR A 350 16.79 7.38 21.27
N ASN A 351 18.03 7.74 21.66
CA ASN A 351 18.32 9.05 22.26
C ASN A 351 18.12 10.20 21.27
N GLU A 352 18.49 10.02 19.99
CA GLU A 352 18.19 10.99 18.93
C GLU A 352 16.69 11.23 18.79
N ARG A 353 15.87 10.17 18.83
CA ARG A 353 14.40 10.29 18.76
C ARG A 353 13.79 11.00 19.96
N LEU A 354 14.35 10.79 21.15
CA LEU A 354 13.93 11.51 22.35
C LEU A 354 14.33 13.00 22.26
N SER A 355 15.51 13.30 21.73
CA SER A 355 15.96 14.68 21.48
C SER A 355 15.16 15.38 20.38
N LEU A 356 14.65 14.63 19.39
CA LEU A 356 13.71 15.17 18.40
C LEU A 356 12.43 15.68 19.05
N TRP A 357 11.93 15.01 20.11
CA TRP A 357 10.79 15.53 20.86
C TRP A 357 11.09 16.86 21.53
N THR A 358 12.26 17.03 22.15
CA THR A 358 12.62 18.28 22.83
C THR A 358 12.86 19.42 21.84
N ASN A 359 13.44 19.12 20.67
CA ASN A 359 13.86 20.14 19.71
C ASN A 359 12.75 20.53 18.72
N MET A 360 11.87 19.58 18.36
CA MET A 360 10.83 19.82 17.34
C MET A 360 9.48 20.22 17.94
N LEU A 361 9.20 19.96 19.23
CA LEU A 361 7.97 20.46 19.86
C LEU A 361 7.85 21.99 19.79
N PRO A 362 8.89 22.76 20.15
CA PRO A 362 8.84 24.21 20.06
C PRO A 362 8.60 24.70 18.63
N MET A 363 9.15 24.00 17.63
CA MET A 363 8.92 24.30 16.22
C MET A 363 7.46 24.06 15.81
N VAL A 364 6.87 22.94 16.23
CA VAL A 364 5.44 22.63 15.99
C VAL A 364 4.54 23.64 16.73
N ALA A 365 4.91 24.03 17.95
CA ALA A 365 4.18 25.02 18.74
C ALA A 365 4.27 26.43 18.13
N GLY A 366 5.42 26.80 17.55
CA GLY A 366 5.64 28.07 16.85
C GLY A 366 4.95 28.15 15.49
N ASN A 367 4.62 27.01 14.86
CA ASN A 367 3.85 26.94 13.63
C ASN A 367 2.71 25.91 13.73
N PRO A 368 1.60 26.23 14.43
CA PRO A 368 0.50 25.31 14.64
C PRO A 368 -0.29 24.99 13.35
N VAL A 369 -0.12 25.80 12.30
CA VAL A 369 -0.70 25.58 10.96
C VAL A 369 0.02 24.42 10.24
N GLY A 370 1.30 24.19 10.56
CA GLY A 370 2.13 23.18 9.91
C GLY A 370 2.77 23.67 8.61
N GLN A 371 3.46 22.74 7.95
CA GLN A 371 4.21 22.94 6.70
C GLN A 371 3.51 22.34 5.47
N GLY A 372 2.41 21.61 5.65
CA GLY A 372 1.61 21.05 4.56
C GLY A 372 2.19 19.76 3.99
N ILE A 373 1.40 19.07 3.17
CA ILE A 373 1.83 17.87 2.43
C ILE A 373 2.97 18.25 1.47
N GLY A 374 3.96 17.36 1.28
CA GLY A 374 5.15 17.66 0.50
C GLY A 374 6.33 18.21 1.31
N SER A 375 6.13 18.51 2.61
CA SER A 375 7.18 19.08 3.47
C SER A 375 8.08 18.04 4.12
N VAL A 376 7.65 16.77 4.21
CA VAL A 376 8.36 15.69 4.90
C VAL A 376 8.47 14.48 3.98
N GLY A 377 9.63 13.82 3.97
CA GLY A 377 9.83 12.60 3.19
C GLY A 377 10.23 12.82 1.73
N GLN A 378 9.98 11.81 0.90
CA GLN A 378 10.49 11.74 -0.48
C GLN A 378 9.89 12.79 -1.43
N GLY A 379 8.69 13.31 -1.16
CA GLY A 379 8.08 14.36 -1.99
C GLY A 379 8.87 15.66 -2.04
N THR A 380 9.70 15.91 -1.02
CA THR A 380 10.62 17.06 -0.99
C THR A 380 11.61 17.08 -2.16
N LYS A 381 11.97 15.91 -2.72
CA LYS A 381 12.88 15.80 -3.87
C LYS A 381 12.38 16.50 -5.12
N ILE A 382 11.07 16.59 -5.29
CA ILE A 382 10.45 17.19 -6.49
C ILE A 382 10.66 18.71 -6.51
N GLY A 383 10.63 19.36 -5.34
CA GLY A 383 10.86 20.81 -5.22
C GLY A 383 12.34 21.19 -5.12
N ASN A 384 13.21 20.25 -4.74
CA ASN A 384 14.61 20.53 -4.38
C ASN A 384 15.61 19.93 -5.39
N GLY A 385 15.30 19.98 -6.69
CA GLY A 385 16.25 19.53 -7.73
C GLY A 385 16.64 18.04 -7.67
N GLY A 386 15.86 17.20 -6.98
CA GLY A 386 16.16 15.78 -6.77
C GLY A 386 16.78 15.43 -5.42
N GLU A 387 17.15 16.43 -4.60
CA GLU A 387 17.73 16.25 -3.27
C GLU A 387 16.67 16.24 -2.16
N LEU A 388 16.96 15.60 -1.03
CA LEU A 388 16.04 15.62 0.11
C LEU A 388 15.97 17.04 0.71
N GLY A 389 14.76 17.51 1.01
CA GLY A 389 14.56 18.77 1.72
C GLY A 389 14.91 18.70 3.19
N GLU A 390 14.78 19.83 3.89
CA GLU A 390 15.11 19.99 5.32
C GLU A 390 14.51 18.91 6.22
N TYR A 391 13.26 18.49 5.95
CA TYR A 391 12.59 17.41 6.67
C TYR A 391 12.43 16.13 5.83
N GLY A 392 13.31 15.90 4.86
CA GLY A 392 13.30 14.74 3.99
C GLY A 392 13.47 13.41 4.76
N ASN A 393 14.24 13.43 5.85
CA ASN A 393 14.37 12.31 6.79
C ASN A 393 13.78 12.73 8.14
N MET A 394 12.62 12.16 8.50
CA MET A 394 11.97 12.42 9.79
C MET A 394 11.76 11.11 10.55
N ASP A 395 12.66 10.86 11.50
CA ASP A 395 12.69 9.63 12.31
C ASP A 395 11.72 9.68 13.51
N ASN A 396 10.57 10.33 13.32
CA ASN A 396 9.45 10.34 14.24
C ASN A 396 8.15 10.60 13.48
N GLY A 397 7.29 9.58 13.39
CA GLY A 397 6.03 9.65 12.66
C GLY A 397 5.00 10.60 13.26
N VAL A 398 4.99 10.77 14.59
CA VAL A 398 4.05 11.71 15.23
C VAL A 398 4.41 13.15 14.90
N ILE A 399 5.69 13.49 15.02
CA ILE A 399 6.21 14.82 14.64
C ILE A 399 6.03 15.03 13.13
N ALA A 400 6.32 14.03 12.29
CA ALA A 400 6.08 14.11 10.85
C ALA A 400 4.62 14.45 10.52
N LEU A 401 3.65 13.80 11.19
CA LEU A 401 2.22 14.08 10.99
C LEU A 401 1.85 15.49 11.47
N LEU A 402 2.37 15.94 12.62
CA LEU A 402 2.13 17.29 13.14
C LEU A 402 2.73 18.37 12.23
N LEU A 403 3.94 18.18 11.71
CA LEU A 403 4.56 19.08 10.74
C LEU A 403 3.78 19.09 9.42
N THR A 404 3.37 17.92 8.93
CA THR A 404 2.64 17.79 7.65
C THR A 404 1.25 18.43 7.73
N PHE A 405 0.50 18.15 8.79
CA PHE A 405 -0.93 18.49 8.87
C PHE A 405 -1.24 19.65 9.82
N GLY A 406 -0.26 20.19 10.54
CA GLY A 406 -0.50 21.11 11.63
C GLY A 406 -1.31 20.47 12.77
N VAL A 407 -1.61 21.25 13.80
CA VAL A 407 -2.42 20.77 14.94
C VAL A 407 -3.84 20.42 14.50
N LEU A 408 -4.44 21.26 13.67
CA LEU A 408 -5.83 21.06 13.21
C LEU A 408 -5.97 19.83 12.31
N GLY A 409 -5.14 19.68 11.29
CA GLY A 409 -5.19 18.52 10.40
C GLY A 409 -4.79 17.23 11.14
N ALA A 410 -3.82 17.30 12.06
CA ALA A 410 -3.46 16.16 12.90
C ALA A 410 -4.61 15.70 13.80
N LEU A 411 -5.40 16.64 14.36
CA LEU A 411 -6.60 16.29 15.15
C LEU A 411 -7.59 15.44 14.33
N PHE A 412 -7.85 15.82 13.08
CA PHE A 412 -8.72 15.05 12.18
C PHE A 412 -8.09 13.71 11.80
N PHE A 413 -6.78 13.67 11.56
CA PHE A 413 -6.04 12.45 11.21
C PHE A 413 -6.05 11.44 12.36
N PHE A 414 -5.68 11.85 13.57
CA PHE A 414 -5.72 11.01 14.77
C PHE A 414 -7.15 10.64 15.16
N GLY A 415 -8.11 11.55 14.99
CA GLY A 415 -9.53 11.27 15.14
C GLY A 415 -10.02 10.18 14.19
N ALA A 416 -9.55 10.17 12.94
CA ALA A 416 -9.84 9.12 11.97
C ALA A 416 -9.22 7.77 12.40
N LEU A 417 -7.97 7.76 12.88
CA LEU A 417 -7.34 6.55 13.44
C LEU A 417 -8.14 6.01 14.64
N GLY A 418 -8.63 6.90 15.52
CA GLY A 418 -9.53 6.57 16.64
C GLY A 418 -10.86 5.97 16.17
N ALA A 419 -11.44 6.48 15.09
CA ALA A 419 -12.66 5.92 14.49
C ALA A 419 -12.42 4.53 13.90
N VAL A 420 -11.27 4.30 13.25
CA VAL A 420 -10.87 3.00 12.71
C VAL A 420 -10.74 1.95 13.81
N ILE A 421 -10.01 2.24 14.89
CA ILE A 421 -9.83 1.27 15.99
C ILE A 421 -11.14 0.93 16.68
N LYS A 422 -12.05 1.91 16.87
CA LYS A 422 -13.38 1.66 17.41
C LYS A 422 -14.16 0.65 16.57
N GLU A 423 -14.12 0.82 15.25
CA GLU A 423 -14.76 -0.08 14.29
C GLU A 423 -14.12 -1.48 14.25
N ILE A 424 -12.80 -1.58 14.41
CA ILE A 424 -12.10 -2.86 14.50
C ILE A 424 -12.43 -3.58 15.81
N ALA A 425 -12.41 -2.87 16.95
CA ALA A 425 -12.65 -3.44 18.27
C ALA A 425 -14.03 -4.12 18.39
N VAL A 426 -15.08 -3.49 17.84
CA VAL A 426 -16.42 -4.08 17.75
C VAL A 426 -16.45 -5.37 16.92
N ARG A 427 -15.59 -5.48 15.90
CA ARG A 427 -15.51 -6.67 15.03
C ARG A 427 -14.71 -7.80 15.68
N VAL A 428 -13.64 -7.48 16.40
CA VAL A 428 -12.80 -8.46 17.11
C VAL A 428 -13.59 -9.21 18.19
N THR A 429 -14.52 -8.53 18.86
CA THR A 429 -15.40 -9.16 19.87
C THR A 429 -16.53 -10.00 19.27
N SER A 430 -16.79 -9.90 17.97
CA SER A 430 -17.84 -10.66 17.31
C SER A 430 -17.46 -12.14 17.09
N LYS A 431 -18.38 -13.07 17.36
CA LYS A 431 -18.18 -14.53 17.17
C LYS A 431 -18.54 -15.00 15.75
N ASP A 432 -18.03 -14.34 14.72
CA ASP A 432 -18.28 -14.68 13.31
C ASP A 432 -17.03 -15.35 12.67
N HIS A 433 -17.20 -16.07 11.56
CA HIS A 433 -16.11 -16.68 10.77
C HIS A 433 -15.08 -15.66 10.24
N LEU A 434 -15.43 -14.39 10.33
CA LEU A 434 -14.66 -13.25 9.86
C LEU A 434 -13.74 -12.64 10.94
N GLN A 435 -13.90 -13.11 12.18
CA GLN A 435 -13.14 -12.65 13.34
C GLN A 435 -11.61 -12.72 13.15
N PRO A 436 -11.01 -13.76 12.50
CA PRO A 436 -9.57 -13.79 12.25
C PRO A 436 -9.06 -12.59 11.45
N TYR A 437 -9.82 -12.13 10.44
CA TYR A 437 -9.44 -10.97 9.64
C TYR A 437 -9.54 -9.67 10.44
N ALA A 438 -10.53 -9.55 11.32
CA ALA A 438 -10.65 -8.41 12.24
C ALA A 438 -9.49 -8.36 13.24
N ARG A 439 -9.02 -9.50 13.74
CA ARG A 439 -7.82 -9.58 14.60
C ARG A 439 -6.55 -9.21 13.85
N LEU A 440 -6.41 -9.65 12.59
CA LEU A 440 -5.28 -9.28 11.76
C LEU A 440 -5.28 -7.76 11.49
N SER A 441 -6.45 -7.17 11.24
CA SER A 441 -6.63 -5.72 11.13
C SER A 441 -6.26 -4.99 12.42
N LEU A 442 -6.64 -5.51 13.60
CA LEU A 442 -6.25 -4.95 14.89
C LEU A 442 -4.73 -4.99 15.08
N ALA A 443 -4.11 -6.13 14.77
CA ALA A 443 -2.66 -6.29 14.81
C ALA A 443 -1.96 -5.28 13.90
N ALA A 444 -2.40 -5.16 12.64
CA ALA A 444 -1.85 -4.19 11.69
C ALA A 444 -2.00 -2.74 12.16
N TRP A 445 -3.16 -2.38 12.72
CA TRP A 445 -3.39 -1.04 13.27
C TRP A 445 -2.46 -0.74 14.47
N MET A 446 -2.33 -1.69 15.41
CA MET A 446 -1.43 -1.52 16.55
C MET A 446 0.04 -1.45 16.11
N GLY A 447 0.44 -2.27 15.14
CA GLY A 447 1.77 -2.22 14.52
C GLY A 447 2.05 -0.86 13.87
N ALA A 448 1.08 -0.31 13.15
CA ALA A 448 1.18 1.03 12.53
C ALA A 448 1.31 2.15 13.58
N VAL A 449 0.57 2.08 14.69
CA VAL A 449 0.65 3.06 15.77
C VAL A 449 2.01 2.99 16.46
N VAL A 450 2.51 1.80 16.76
CA VAL A 450 3.85 1.65 17.37
C VAL A 450 4.95 2.11 16.39
N SER A 451 4.79 1.88 15.08
CA SER A 451 5.77 2.37 14.11
C SER A 451 5.87 3.90 14.05
N LEU A 452 4.85 4.65 14.48
CA LEU A 452 4.93 6.13 14.55
C LEU A 452 6.03 6.65 15.47
N VAL A 453 6.51 5.84 16.41
CA VAL A 453 7.69 6.20 17.23
C VAL A 453 8.96 6.25 16.36
N SER A 454 8.98 5.52 15.25
CA SER A 454 10.11 5.45 14.33
C SER A 454 9.93 6.30 13.08
N ASP A 455 8.79 6.19 12.40
CA ASP A 455 8.55 6.90 11.16
C ASP A 455 7.05 6.97 10.82
N ASN A 456 6.70 7.84 9.87
CA ASN A 456 5.33 7.92 9.39
C ASN A 456 5.07 6.82 8.34
N GLY A 457 4.42 5.74 8.77
CA GLY A 457 4.10 4.59 7.92
C GLY A 457 2.79 4.70 7.13
N PHE A 458 2.00 5.77 7.25
CA PHE A 458 0.70 5.87 6.58
C PHE A 458 0.69 6.21 5.07
N PRO A 459 1.71 6.88 4.49
CA PRO A 459 1.81 7.04 3.05
C PRO A 459 2.56 5.87 2.36
N GLY A 460 2.41 5.78 1.04
CA GLY A 460 3.18 4.90 0.16
C GLY A 460 2.95 3.41 0.43
N LEU A 461 4.01 2.60 0.25
CA LEU A 461 3.95 1.13 0.39
C LEU A 461 3.47 0.69 1.79
N LYS A 462 4.04 1.29 2.84
CA LYS A 462 3.69 0.95 4.23
C LYS A 462 2.20 1.24 4.47
N GLY A 463 1.75 2.40 4.01
CA GLY A 463 0.34 2.79 4.04
C GLY A 463 -0.53 1.77 3.32
N TYR A 464 -0.13 1.35 2.12
CA TYR A 464 -0.88 0.38 1.32
C TYR A 464 -1.08 -0.93 2.09
N LEU A 465 -0.02 -1.47 2.71
CA LEU A 465 -0.09 -2.70 3.50
C LEU A 465 -0.98 -2.55 4.74
N ILE A 466 -0.84 -1.44 5.47
CA ILE A 466 -1.64 -1.13 6.66
C ILE A 466 -3.12 -1.03 6.30
N TRP A 467 -3.46 -0.21 5.31
CA TRP A 467 -4.84 0.02 4.88
C TRP A 467 -5.45 -1.21 4.21
N MET A 468 -4.64 -2.05 3.55
CA MET A 468 -5.09 -3.33 3.01
C MET A 468 -5.57 -4.26 4.13
N LEU A 469 -4.72 -4.51 5.13
CA LEU A 469 -5.09 -5.39 6.25
C LEU A 469 -6.24 -4.82 7.08
N ILE A 470 -6.29 -3.49 7.27
CA ILE A 470 -7.41 -2.82 7.92
C ILE A 470 -8.70 -2.99 7.12
N GLY A 471 -8.68 -2.72 5.82
CA GLY A 471 -9.85 -2.84 4.94
C GLY A 471 -10.43 -4.27 4.90
N LEU A 472 -9.56 -5.29 4.94
CA LEU A 472 -10.00 -6.69 5.06
C LEU A 472 -10.75 -6.98 6.36
N GLY A 473 -10.26 -6.45 7.49
CA GLY A 473 -10.95 -6.59 8.77
C GLY A 473 -12.27 -5.83 8.81
N LEU A 474 -12.34 -4.67 8.16
CA LEU A 474 -13.54 -3.83 8.14
C LEU A 474 -14.67 -4.38 7.23
N SER A 475 -14.35 -4.84 6.02
CA SER A 475 -15.34 -5.29 5.02
C SER A 475 -16.08 -6.58 5.38
N ALA A 476 -15.51 -7.38 6.25
CA ALA A 476 -15.93 -8.74 6.55
C ALA A 476 -17.45 -8.91 6.80
N LYS A 477 -18.11 -7.98 7.52
CA LYS A 477 -19.55 -8.08 7.90
C LYS A 477 -20.52 -7.23 7.05
N GLU A 478 -20.05 -6.53 6.03
CA GLU A 478 -20.97 -5.82 5.11
C GLU A 478 -21.96 -6.79 4.44
N ILE A 479 -21.51 -8.03 4.21
CA ILE A 479 -22.26 -9.14 3.61
C ILE A 479 -23.39 -9.66 4.53
N THR A 480 -23.17 -9.76 5.84
CA THR A 480 -24.12 -10.42 6.76
C THR A 480 -25.28 -9.51 7.18
N GLN A 481 -25.04 -8.20 7.34
CA GLN A 481 -26.07 -7.23 7.74
C GLN A 481 -26.95 -6.74 6.59
N SER A 482 -26.43 -6.70 5.35
CA SER A 482 -27.25 -6.46 4.14
C SER A 482 -28.31 -7.57 3.96
N ARG A 483 -27.94 -8.84 4.20
CA ARG A 483 -28.90 -9.97 4.21
C ARG A 483 -29.98 -9.85 5.29
N LYS A 484 -29.62 -9.44 6.52
CA LYS A 484 -30.60 -9.27 7.61
C LYS A 484 -31.56 -8.10 7.42
N LYS A 485 -31.16 -7.04 6.70
CA LYS A 485 -32.04 -5.89 6.39
C LYS A 485 -32.83 -6.07 5.09
N GLY A 486 -32.45 -7.02 4.22
CA GLY A 486 -32.99 -7.16 2.86
C GLY A 486 -34.13 -8.15 2.67
N ILE A 487 -34.55 -8.94 3.67
CA ILE A 487 -35.69 -9.86 3.52
C ILE A 487 -36.46 -10.02 4.84
N PRO A 488 -37.56 -9.27 5.03
CA PRO A 488 -38.67 -9.69 5.89
C PRO A 488 -39.78 -10.41 5.10
N HIS A 489 -39.89 -10.19 3.78
CA HIS A 489 -41.08 -10.60 3.03
C HIS A 489 -41.02 -12.00 2.39
N ALA A 490 -39.85 -12.54 2.06
CA ALA A 490 -39.78 -13.87 1.40
C ALA A 490 -40.01 -15.06 2.35
N ALA A 491 -40.03 -14.82 3.67
CA ALA A 491 -40.34 -15.86 4.66
C ALA A 491 -41.85 -16.06 4.85
N VAL A 492 -42.68 -15.04 4.55
CA VAL A 492 -44.14 -15.12 4.71
C VAL A 492 -44.81 -15.74 3.49
N GLU A 493 -44.22 -15.60 2.30
CA GLU A 493 -44.83 -16.07 1.04
C GLU A 493 -44.73 -17.59 0.84
N ARG A 494 -43.83 -18.28 1.56
CA ARG A 494 -43.71 -19.75 1.53
C ARG A 494 -44.74 -20.47 2.40
N GLU A 495 -45.41 -19.79 3.33
CA GLU A 495 -46.44 -20.40 4.20
C GLU A 495 -47.84 -20.30 3.59
N ILE A 496 -48.06 -19.39 2.63
CA ILE A 496 -49.39 -19.14 2.04
C ILE A 496 -49.67 -20.01 0.81
N THR A 497 -48.63 -20.63 0.22
CA THR A 497 -48.75 -21.47 -1.00
C THR A 497 -48.74 -22.98 -0.73
N SER A 498 -48.81 -23.41 0.53
CA SER A 498 -48.89 -24.83 0.92
C SER A 498 -50.18 -25.20 1.65
N ARG A 499 -51.33 -24.83 1.09
CA ARG A 499 -52.62 -25.45 1.44
C ARG A 499 -53.34 -25.93 0.19
#